data_AF-A0A7W5VPP9-F1
#
_entry.id   AF-A0A7W5VPP9-F1
#
_cell.length_a   1.000
_cell.length_b   1.000
_cell.length_c   1.000
_cell.angle_alpha   90.00
_cell.angle_beta   90.00
_cell.angle_gamma   90.00
#
_symmetry.space_group_name_H-M   'P 1'
#
loop_
_entity.id
_entity.type
_entity.pdbx_description
1 polymer ?
#
loop_
_entity_poly.entity_id
_entity_poly.type
_entity_poly.pdbx_seq_one_letter_code
_entity_poly.pdbx_strand_id
1 'polypeptide(L)'
;MEEGQKLAVRLVGRNGRRRFDQSSKDRLIAACLEPGASVSKLAREHGVNANLVWKWIRKHTQPLASPPSSTSSFIPVQITAASDEFEFGEELPRKAERNRPLPSPAKVSASLPNGVKLTLECGDVDALTAIIGALGHVQTWR
;
A
#
# COMPACT_ATOMS: atom_id res chain seq x y z
N MET A 1 -12.96 28.20 30.09
CA MET A 1 -13.66 27.97 28.80
C MET A 1 -12.76 27.08 27.93
N GLU A 2 -12.79 25.75 28.08
CA GLU A 2 -11.95 24.83 27.29
C GLU A 2 -12.62 23.45 27.06
N GLU A 3 -13.96 23.39 26.91
CA GLU A 3 -14.64 22.11 26.62
C GLU A 3 -14.92 21.89 25.13
N GLY A 4 -14.69 22.90 24.27
CA GLY A 4 -15.02 22.87 22.86
C GLY A 4 -14.01 22.16 21.94
N GLN A 5 -12.84 21.74 22.45
CA GLN A 5 -11.76 21.18 21.64
C GLN A 5 -11.49 19.69 21.91
N LYS A 6 -12.39 18.98 22.59
CA LYS A 6 -12.16 17.56 22.89
C LYS A 6 -12.55 16.69 21.70
N LEU A 7 -11.66 15.77 21.30
CA LEU A 7 -12.00 14.78 20.28
C LEU A 7 -13.12 13.87 20.79
N ALA A 8 -14.28 13.90 20.13
CA ALA A 8 -15.41 13.05 20.49
C ALA A 8 -15.11 11.58 20.19
N VAL A 9 -15.25 10.70 21.19
CA VAL A 9 -15.15 9.25 21.03
C VAL A 9 -16.54 8.72 20.71
N ARG A 10 -16.72 8.19 19.49
CA ARG A 10 -17.99 7.62 19.03
C ARG A 10 -18.25 6.22 19.56
N LEU A 11 -17.19 5.41 19.70
CA LEU A 11 -17.29 4.03 20.15
C LEU A 11 -16.00 3.59 20.85
N VAL A 12 -16.13 2.80 21.91
CA VAL A 12 -15.03 2.03 22.49
C VAL A 12 -15.29 0.55 22.21
N GLY A 13 -14.39 -0.09 21.47
CA GLY A 13 -14.53 -1.52 21.16
C GLY A 13 -14.27 -2.39 22.39
N ARG A 14 -14.71 -3.66 22.34
CA ARG A 14 -14.44 -4.67 23.40
C ARG A 14 -12.93 -4.88 23.66
N ASN A 15 -12.08 -4.52 22.71
CA ASN A 15 -10.61 -4.54 22.81
C ASN A 15 -10.01 -3.25 23.39
N GLY A 16 -10.82 -2.34 23.94
CA GLY A 16 -10.38 -1.05 24.50
C GLY A 16 -9.99 0.00 23.46
N ARG A 17 -10.06 -0.28 22.15
CA ARG A 17 -9.71 0.69 21.12
C ARG A 17 -10.82 1.73 20.95
N ARG A 18 -10.45 3.00 21.07
CA ARG A 18 -11.34 4.15 20.83
C ARG A 18 -11.48 4.42 19.34
N ARG A 19 -12.71 4.66 18.90
CA ARG A 19 -13.06 5.17 17.57
C ARG A 19 -13.55 6.60 17.74
N PHE A 20 -12.85 7.52 17.10
CA PHE A 20 -13.17 8.94 17.16
C PHE A 20 -14.21 9.30 16.10
N ASP A 21 -15.00 10.34 16.40
CA ASP A 21 -15.88 10.92 15.42
C ASP A 21 -15.09 11.52 14.25
N GLN A 22 -15.62 11.35 13.04
CA GLN A 22 -14.90 11.73 11.82
C GLN A 22 -14.80 13.26 11.70
N SER A 23 -15.87 14.00 12.01
CA SER A 23 -15.90 15.46 11.91
C SER A 23 -14.91 16.11 12.88
N SER A 24 -14.84 15.61 14.11
CA SER A 24 -13.92 16.09 15.14
C SER A 24 -12.46 15.80 14.75
N LYS A 25 -12.21 14.61 14.20
CA LYS A 25 -10.89 14.21 13.71
C LYS A 25 -10.41 15.10 12.55
N ASP A 26 -11.31 15.42 11.61
CA ASP A 26 -10.97 16.20 10.43
C ASP A 26 -10.69 17.67 10.78
N ARG A 27 -11.43 18.24 11.75
CA ARG A 27 -11.11 19.57 12.32
C ARG A 27 -9.71 19.62 12.95
N LEU A 28 -9.33 18.60 13.72
CA LEU A 28 -7.99 18.52 14.31
C LEU A 28 -6.91 18.42 13.23
N ILE A 29 -7.14 17.61 12.19
CA ILE A 29 -6.19 17.47 11.07
C ILE A 29 -6.04 18.80 10.34
N ALA A 30 -7.14 19.50 10.04
CA ALA A 30 -7.10 20.80 9.40
C ALA A 30 -6.30 21.81 10.23
N ALA A 31 -6.55 21.89 11.54
CA ALA A 31 -5.78 22.75 12.45
C ALA A 31 -4.28 22.40 12.49
N CYS A 32 -3.92 21.12 12.32
CA CYS A 32 -2.53 20.67 12.27
C CYS A 32 -1.82 20.97 10.93
N LEU A 33 -2.57 21.27 9.87
CA LEU A 33 -2.02 21.59 8.55
C LEU A 33 -1.76 23.09 8.37
N GLU A 34 -2.24 23.93 9.29
CA GLU A 34 -1.96 25.36 9.27
C GLU A 34 -0.46 25.66 9.45
N PRO A 35 0.10 26.61 8.70
CA PRO A 35 1.51 26.97 8.79
C PRO A 35 1.83 27.51 10.19
N GLY A 36 2.82 26.89 10.86
CA GLY A 36 3.21 27.25 12.23
C GLY A 36 2.46 26.49 13.34
N ALA A 37 1.50 25.63 12.99
CA ALA A 37 0.84 24.78 13.96
C ALA A 37 1.76 23.65 14.45
N SER A 38 1.85 23.47 15.77
CA SER A 38 2.56 22.33 16.36
C SER A 38 1.59 21.16 16.55
N VAL A 39 1.76 20.11 15.74
CA VAL A 39 0.98 18.87 15.83
C VAL A 39 1.02 18.29 17.25
N SER A 40 2.17 18.33 17.92
CA SER A 40 2.32 17.80 19.29
C SER A 40 1.55 18.62 20.32
N LYS A 41 1.50 19.95 20.16
CA LYS A 41 0.74 20.84 21.04
C LYS A 41 -0.77 20.58 20.88
N LEU A 42 -1.26 20.60 19.65
CA LEU A 42 -2.65 20.31 19.33
C LEU A 42 -3.06 18.90 19.78
N ALA A 43 -2.20 17.90 19.58
CA ALA A 43 -2.49 16.55 20.03
C ALA A 43 -2.68 16.48 21.56
N ARG A 44 -1.84 17.18 22.34
CA ARG A 44 -1.95 17.22 23.81
C ARG A 44 -3.19 17.95 24.29
N GLU A 45 -3.51 19.09 23.68
CA GLU A 45 -4.75 19.86 23.96
C GLU A 45 -6.00 18.99 23.72
N HIS A 46 -5.97 18.18 22.66
CA HIS A 46 -7.05 17.25 22.31
C HIS A 46 -6.97 15.89 23.04
N GLY A 47 -5.98 15.67 23.90
CA GLY A 47 -5.82 14.43 24.68
C GLY A 47 -5.49 13.19 23.85
N VAL A 48 -4.85 13.36 22.69
CA VAL A 48 -4.44 12.28 21.78
C VAL A 48 -2.93 12.23 21.56
N ASN A 49 -2.44 11.06 21.16
CA ASN A 49 -1.04 10.87 20.85
C ASN A 49 -0.71 11.54 19.50
N ALA A 50 0.34 12.37 19.46
CA ALA A 50 0.81 13.03 18.24
C ALA A 50 1.10 12.04 17.09
N ASN A 51 1.59 10.83 17.39
CA ASN A 51 1.82 9.77 16.40
C ASN A 51 0.53 9.31 15.73
N LEU A 52 -0.59 9.33 16.46
CA LEU A 52 -1.90 8.99 15.90
C LEU A 52 -2.38 10.10 14.95
N VAL A 53 -2.16 11.36 15.30
CA VAL A 53 -2.47 12.51 14.45
C VAL A 53 -1.66 12.46 13.15
N TRP A 54 -0.35 12.18 13.21
CA TRP A 54 0.48 11.98 12.02
C TRP A 54 0.02 10.83 11.12
N LYS A 55 -0.51 9.75 11.70
CA LYS A 55 -1.13 8.67 10.91
C LYS A 55 -2.39 9.15 10.20
N TRP A 56 -3.19 9.99 10.86
CA TRP A 56 -4.39 10.55 10.26
C TRP A 56 -4.08 11.59 9.18
N ILE A 57 -3.12 12.48 9.41
CA ILE A 57 -2.63 13.44 8.41
C ILE A 57 -2.20 12.70 7.15
N ARG A 58 -1.32 11.69 7.27
CA ARG A 58 -0.88 10.89 6.13
C ARG A 58 -2.03 10.24 5.37
N LYS A 59 -3.04 9.73 6.07
CA LYS A 59 -4.22 9.13 5.43
C LYS A 59 -5.12 10.18 4.76
N HIS A 60 -5.14 11.40 5.27
CA HIS A 60 -5.91 12.52 4.73
C HIS A 60 -5.22 13.17 3.52
N THR A 61 -3.89 13.23 3.51
CA THR A 61 -3.09 13.79 2.42
C THR A 61 -2.71 12.77 1.35
N GLN A 62 -2.86 11.46 1.62
CA GLN A 62 -2.68 10.45 0.59
C GLN A 62 -3.82 10.62 -0.43
N PRO A 63 -3.52 10.99 -1.69
CA PRO A 63 -4.53 10.98 -2.72
C PRO A 63 -5.09 9.56 -2.77
N LEU A 64 -6.41 9.43 -2.68
CA LEU A 64 -7.13 8.20 -3.03
C LEU A 64 -6.48 7.72 -4.31
N ALA A 65 -5.78 6.58 -4.26
CA ALA A 65 -4.88 6.15 -5.33
C ALA A 65 -5.58 6.34 -6.68
N SER A 66 -5.21 7.42 -7.38
CA SER A 66 -5.48 7.52 -8.80
C SER A 66 -4.83 6.28 -9.40
N PRO A 67 -5.49 5.56 -10.32
CA PRO A 67 -4.84 4.42 -10.99
C PRO A 67 -3.45 4.87 -11.44
N PRO A 68 -2.41 4.02 -11.35
CA PRO A 68 -1.05 4.43 -11.66
C PRO A 68 -1.07 4.99 -13.08
N SER A 69 -1.07 6.33 -13.17
CA SER A 69 -0.77 7.01 -14.41
C SER A 69 0.69 6.70 -14.59
N SER A 70 0.97 5.70 -15.42
CA SER A 70 2.29 5.30 -15.85
C SER A 70 2.90 6.44 -16.66
N THR A 71 3.18 7.57 -16.02
CA THR A 71 4.13 8.55 -16.55
C THR A 71 5.50 7.93 -16.37
N SER A 72 5.82 7.05 -17.33
CA SER A 72 7.16 6.52 -17.54
C SER A 72 8.17 7.66 -17.38
N SER A 73 9.05 7.55 -16.37
CA SER A 73 10.20 8.45 -16.19
C SER A 73 11.30 8.19 -17.23
N PHE A 74 11.04 7.33 -18.22
CA PHE A 74 11.98 7.01 -19.27
C PHE A 74 11.84 8.00 -20.42
N ILE A 75 12.95 8.68 -20.72
CA ILE A 75 13.12 9.46 -21.94
C ILE A 75 13.55 8.48 -23.05
N PRO A 76 12.89 8.47 -24.21
CA PRO A 76 13.31 7.62 -25.32
C PRO A 76 14.67 8.09 -25.87
N VAL A 77 15.70 7.24 -25.73
CA VAL A 77 17.00 7.43 -26.38
C VAL A 77 16.91 6.82 -27.78
N GLN A 78 17.00 7.66 -28.81
CA GLN A 78 17.08 7.22 -30.20
C GLN A 78 18.51 6.77 -30.48
N ILE A 79 18.72 5.47 -30.72
CA ILE A 79 20.00 4.96 -31.21
C ILE A 79 19.98 5.14 -32.73
N THR A 80 20.67 6.16 -33.23
CA THR A 80 20.97 6.28 -34.65
C THR A 80 22.04 5.24 -34.97
N ALA A 81 21.71 4.26 -35.82
CA ALA A 81 22.71 3.37 -36.40
C ALA A 81 23.68 4.23 -37.21
N ALA A 82 24.90 4.40 -36.69
CA ALA A 82 26.00 4.92 -37.49
C ALA A 82 26.36 3.83 -38.50
N SER A 83 26.01 4.09 -39.77
CA SER A 83 26.72 3.47 -40.89
C SER A 83 28.18 3.91 -40.80
N ASP A 84 29.10 2.98 -40.57
CA ASP A 84 30.07 2.57 -41.60
C ASP A 84 30.99 1.45 -41.08
N GLU A 85 31.11 0.42 -41.92
CA GLU A 85 32.32 -0.37 -42.20
C GLU A 85 32.90 -1.34 -41.11
N PHE A 86 32.54 -2.64 -41.26
CA PHE A 86 33.42 -3.83 -41.37
C PHE A 86 34.85 -3.77 -40.75
N GLU A 87 35.38 -4.71 -39.95
CA GLU A 87 35.46 -6.18 -40.06
C GLU A 87 36.05 -6.80 -38.75
N PHE A 88 35.87 -8.12 -38.62
CA PHE A 88 36.61 -9.14 -37.85
C PHE A 88 36.47 -9.34 -36.32
N GLY A 89 35.96 -10.53 -35.97
CA GLY A 89 36.23 -11.21 -34.70
C GLY A 89 35.20 -12.28 -34.33
N GLU A 90 35.35 -13.51 -34.85
CA GLU A 90 34.62 -14.71 -34.43
C GLU A 90 34.61 -14.91 -32.90
N GLU A 91 33.49 -15.38 -32.35
CA GLU A 91 33.38 -16.64 -31.59
C GLU A 91 32.08 -16.64 -30.77
N LEU A 92 31.10 -17.44 -31.19
CA LEU A 92 30.00 -17.86 -30.33
C LEU A 92 30.55 -18.83 -29.29
N PRO A 93 30.09 -18.74 -28.03
CA PRO A 93 29.28 -19.86 -27.60
C PRO A 93 28.02 -19.47 -26.81
N ARG A 94 26.95 -20.16 -27.19
CA ARG A 94 25.99 -20.80 -26.26
C ARG A 94 25.08 -19.83 -25.52
N LYS A 95 23.96 -19.52 -26.18
CA LYS A 95 22.68 -19.21 -25.56
C LYS A 95 22.33 -20.38 -24.62
N ALA A 96 22.66 -20.23 -23.34
CA ALA A 96 22.22 -21.16 -22.31
C ALA A 96 20.71 -20.98 -22.16
N GLU A 97 19.95 -21.76 -22.92
CA GLU A 97 18.65 -22.23 -22.47
C GLU A 97 18.86 -22.88 -21.10
N ARG A 98 18.50 -22.14 -20.06
CA ARG A 98 18.16 -22.75 -18.79
C ARG A 98 16.80 -22.21 -18.42
N ASN A 99 15.79 -22.91 -18.93
CA ASN A 99 14.61 -23.24 -18.13
C ASN A 99 15.10 -23.53 -16.71
N ARG A 100 14.93 -22.55 -15.83
CA ARG A 100 15.13 -22.73 -14.40
C ARG A 100 13.72 -22.79 -13.80
N PRO A 101 13.19 -23.98 -13.51
CA PRO A 101 12.04 -24.10 -12.62
C PRO A 101 12.37 -23.35 -11.33
N LEU A 102 11.52 -22.40 -10.94
CA LEU A 102 11.65 -21.65 -9.70
C LEU A 102 11.56 -22.65 -8.53
N PRO A 103 12.59 -22.84 -7.68
CA PRO A 103 12.49 -23.70 -6.52
C PRO A 103 12.15 -22.84 -5.31
N SER A 104 10.91 -22.36 -5.26
CA SER A 104 10.29 -22.00 -4.00
C SER A 104 8.80 -21.95 -4.25
N PRO A 105 8.00 -22.86 -3.65
CA PRO A 105 6.57 -22.74 -3.78
C PRO A 105 6.15 -21.37 -3.23
N ALA A 106 5.46 -20.59 -4.05
CA ALA A 106 4.98 -19.28 -3.68
C ALA A 106 3.98 -19.47 -2.52
N LYS A 107 4.32 -18.93 -1.36
CA LYS A 107 3.47 -19.02 -0.17
C LYS A 107 2.37 -17.98 -0.25
N VAL A 108 1.13 -18.43 -0.39
CA VAL A 108 -0.07 -17.61 -0.46
C VAL A 108 -0.78 -17.63 0.89
N SER A 109 -1.08 -16.46 1.46
CA SER A 109 -1.91 -16.38 2.67
C SER A 109 -3.13 -15.49 2.42
N ALA A 110 -4.29 -15.99 2.84
CA ALA A 110 -5.56 -15.27 2.76
C ALA A 110 -6.28 -15.31 4.11
N SER A 111 -6.97 -14.23 4.45
CA SER A 111 -7.81 -14.14 5.65
C SER A 111 -9.26 -13.93 5.21
N LEU A 112 -10.15 -14.83 5.61
CA LEU A 112 -11.56 -14.77 5.26
C LEU A 112 -12.34 -13.90 6.27
N PRO A 113 -13.52 -13.38 5.90
CA PRO A 113 -14.36 -12.55 6.79
C PRO A 113 -14.81 -13.25 8.07
N ASN A 114 -14.86 -14.59 8.06
CA ASN A 114 -15.15 -15.44 9.22
C ASN A 114 -13.96 -15.57 10.20
N GLY A 115 -12.83 -14.90 9.93
CA GLY A 115 -11.62 -14.95 10.75
C GLY A 115 -10.71 -16.15 10.48
N VAL A 116 -11.08 -17.05 9.56
CA VAL A 116 -10.24 -18.18 9.15
C VAL A 116 -9.08 -17.66 8.31
N LYS A 117 -7.87 -18.09 8.66
CA LYS A 117 -6.65 -17.80 7.90
C LYS A 117 -6.20 -19.04 7.15
N LEU A 118 -6.08 -18.94 5.84
CA LEU A 118 -5.55 -19.98 4.98
C LEU A 118 -4.12 -19.63 4.60
N THR A 119 -3.25 -20.63 4.56
CA THR A 119 -1.88 -20.52 4.10
C THR A 119 -1.57 -21.73 3.24
N LEU A 120 -1.16 -21.47 2.00
CA LEU A 120 -0.99 -22.46 0.95
C LEU A 120 0.36 -22.25 0.30
N GLU A 121 1.03 -23.33 -0.08
CA GLU A 121 2.27 -23.29 -0.83
C GLU A 121 1.96 -23.71 -2.27
N CYS A 122 2.23 -22.82 -3.22
CA CYS A 122 1.84 -23.01 -4.61
C CYS A 122 3.07 -23.11 -5.50
N GLY A 123 3.29 -24.27 -6.11
CA GLY A 123 4.39 -24.49 -7.06
C GLY A 123 4.06 -24.13 -8.51
N ASP A 124 2.80 -23.77 -8.79
CA ASP A 124 2.28 -23.62 -10.15
C ASP A 124 1.38 -22.38 -10.29
N VAL A 125 1.47 -21.73 -11.45
CA VAL A 125 0.76 -20.47 -11.75
C VAL A 125 -0.73 -20.71 -11.98
N ASP A 126 -1.10 -21.85 -12.56
CA ASP A 126 -2.51 -22.21 -12.78
C ASP A 126 -3.20 -22.51 -11.46
N ALA A 127 -2.53 -23.26 -10.58
CA ALA A 127 -2.99 -23.48 -9.20
C ALA A 127 -3.13 -22.17 -8.42
N LEU A 128 -2.19 -21.23 -8.57
CA LEU A 128 -2.26 -19.92 -7.93
C LEU A 128 -3.48 -19.12 -8.40
N THR A 129 -3.72 -19.11 -9.71
CA THR A 129 -4.84 -18.40 -10.35
C THR A 129 -6.18 -18.97 -9.90
N ALA A 130 -6.30 -20.30 -9.82
CA ALA A 130 -7.49 -20.98 -9.32
C ALA A 130 -7.79 -20.61 -7.85
N ILE A 131 -6.77 -20.58 -6.99
CA ILE A 131 -6.91 -20.19 -5.57
C ILE A 131 -7.37 -18.74 -5.45
N ILE A 132 -6.75 -17.81 -6.20
CA ILE A 132 -7.13 -16.40 -6.19
C ILE A 132 -8.58 -16.23 -6.68
N GLY A 133 -8.98 -16.95 -7.73
CA GLY A 133 -10.35 -16.94 -8.24
C GLY A 133 -11.37 -17.48 -7.23
N ALA A 134 -11.03 -18.55 -6.52
CA ALA A 134 -11.87 -19.14 -5.48
C ALA A 134 -12.03 -18.19 -4.27
N LEU A 135 -10.94 -17.55 -3.83
CA LEU A 135 -10.97 -16.56 -2.75
C LEU A 135 -11.77 -15.31 -3.13
N GLY A 136 -11.73 -14.89 -4.40
CA GLY A 136 -12.53 -13.77 -4.91
C GLY A 136 -14.04 -14.02 -4.90
N HIS A 137 -14.47 -15.28 -4.98
CA HIS A 137 -15.88 -15.69 -4.90
C HIS A 137 -16.40 -15.89 -3.47
N VAL A 138 -15.54 -15.78 -2.45
CA VAL A 138 -15.97 -15.80 -1.05
C VAL A 138 -16.73 -14.50 -0.79
N GLN A 139 -18.04 -14.55 -0.97
CA GLN A 139 -18.91 -13.39 -0.87
C GLN A 139 -18.71 -12.69 0.48
N THR A 140 -18.18 -11.48 0.44
CA THR A 140 -18.02 -10.62 1.62
C THR A 140 -19.38 -10.08 2.04
N TRP A 141 -20.21 -10.91 2.69
CA TRP A 141 -21.46 -10.44 3.27
C TRP A 141 -21.21 -9.81 4.63
N ARG A 142 -21.81 -8.62 4.79
CA ARG A 142 -21.77 -7.73 5.96
C ARG A 142 -22.54 -8.30 7.14
#